data_AF-A0A958KW71-F1
#
_entry.id   AF-A0A958KW71-F1
#
_cell.length_a   1.000
_cell.length_b   1.000
_cell.length_c   1.000
_cell.angle_alpha   90.00
_cell.angle_beta   90.00
_cell.angle_gamma   90.00
#
_symmetry.space_group_name_H-M   'P 1'
#
loop_
_entity.id
_entity.type
_entity.pdbx_description
1 polymer ?
#
loop_
_entity_poly.entity_id
_entity_poly.type
_entity_poly.pdbx_seq_one_letter_code
_entity_poly.pdbx_strand_id
1 'polypeptide(L)'
;MITLAKTYKIPTLKDLENTYQILNSKAAIADSDLVKYAHWSRFDPRLGEILVGYIEKNWMKHNPISIRKENLKSQFPQALPVMLEHAKPQLTGNQGIKKHLEDQNIFKHFQAIIEEGLLPAPYQSFSIGIYNPGGKLLRQKALNPHPFFKKWGFYETDPFYNKDGGKNIGTHINPATRKNILRALLADKKTITVNDYLEACHFAVDRRQAERDLNTFYKLKKFGNTRSRTYSR
;
A
#
# COMPACT_ATOMS: atom_id res chain seq x y z
N MET A 1 31.89 11.30 5.53
CA MET A 1 31.56 10.96 6.93
C MET A 1 30.54 9.83 6.90
N ILE A 2 30.87 8.64 7.40
CA ILE A 2 29.93 7.53 7.53
C ILE A 2 29.14 7.77 8.83
N THR A 3 27.97 8.38 8.73
CA THR A 3 27.08 8.51 9.89
C THR A 3 26.53 7.12 10.21
N LEU A 4 26.86 6.58 11.39
CA LEU A 4 26.31 5.30 11.84
C LEU A 4 24.78 5.39 11.86
N ALA A 5 24.11 4.45 11.20
CA ALA A 5 22.66 4.38 11.22
C ALA A 5 22.18 4.13 12.65
N LYS A 6 21.27 4.99 13.12
CA LYS A 6 20.47 4.79 14.33
C LYS A 6 19.60 3.55 14.13
N THR A 7 19.96 2.48 14.83
CA THR A 7 19.13 1.29 14.96
C THR A 7 17.97 1.59 15.89
N TYR A 8 16.75 1.61 15.34
CA TYR A 8 15.57 1.62 16.18
C TYR A 8 15.37 0.23 16.77
N LYS A 9 15.07 0.18 18.07
CA LYS A 9 14.67 -1.07 18.73
C LYS A 9 13.42 -1.63 18.04
N ILE A 10 13.40 -2.95 17.84
CA ILE A 10 12.19 -3.67 17.40
C ILE A 10 11.08 -3.38 18.43
N PRO A 11 9.89 -2.97 17.99
CA PRO A 11 8.82 -2.59 18.91
C PRO A 11 8.35 -3.80 19.72
N THR A 12 8.10 -3.59 21.00
CA THR A 12 7.32 -4.53 21.82
C THR A 12 5.82 -4.35 21.55
N LEU A 13 4.99 -5.30 21.98
CA LEU A 13 3.53 -5.17 21.87
C LEU A 13 3.02 -3.91 22.60
N LYS A 14 3.57 -3.60 23.77
CA LYS A 14 3.23 -2.39 24.54
C LYS A 14 3.61 -1.11 23.79
N ASP A 15 4.74 -1.12 23.07
CA ASP A 15 5.15 0.03 22.24
C ASP A 15 4.14 0.27 21.10
N LEU A 16 3.66 -0.81 20.47
CA LEU A 16 2.65 -0.73 19.41
C LEU A 16 1.30 -0.24 19.97
N GLU A 17 0.84 -0.79 21.09
CA GLU A 17 -0.41 -0.37 21.75
C GLU A 17 -0.40 1.13 22.08
N ASN A 18 0.68 1.62 22.69
CA ASN A 18 0.84 3.04 22.99
C ASN A 18 0.84 3.89 21.70
N THR A 19 1.50 3.41 20.65
CA THR A 19 1.55 4.10 19.37
C THR A 19 0.16 4.21 18.74
N TYR A 20 -0.63 3.13 18.77
CA TYR A 20 -2.00 3.14 18.30
C TYR A 20 -2.86 4.16 19.05
N GLN A 21 -2.73 4.22 20.38
CA GLN A 21 -3.44 5.21 21.19
C GLN A 21 -3.04 6.65 20.82
N ILE A 22 -1.74 6.92 20.66
CA ILE A 22 -1.24 8.24 20.25
C ILE A 22 -1.79 8.64 18.88
N LEU A 23 -1.69 7.78 17.88
CA LEU A 23 -2.16 8.09 16.52
C LEU A 23 -3.68 8.24 16.46
N ASN A 24 -4.44 7.45 17.21
CA ASN A 24 -5.90 7.53 17.26
C ASN A 24 -6.41 8.73 18.06
N SER A 25 -5.69 9.17 19.10
CA SER A 25 -6.02 10.37 19.88
C SER A 25 -5.85 11.68 19.10
N LYS A 26 -5.29 11.63 17.87
CA LYS A 26 -4.95 12.80 17.03
C LYS A 26 -3.96 13.76 17.68
N ALA A 27 -3.19 13.28 18.67
CA ALA A 27 -2.12 14.07 19.26
C ALA A 27 -1.06 14.45 18.21
N ALA A 28 -0.43 15.60 18.40
CA ALA A 28 0.75 15.95 17.61
C ALA A 28 1.88 14.98 17.97
N ILE A 29 2.53 14.38 16.97
CA ILE A 29 3.70 13.53 17.16
C ILE A 29 4.95 14.29 16.74
N ALA A 30 6.10 13.99 17.35
CA ALA A 30 7.36 14.57 16.92
C ALA A 30 7.80 14.02 15.55
N ASP A 31 8.61 14.78 14.80
CA ASP A 31 9.17 14.34 13.52
C ASP A 31 9.96 13.02 13.66
N SER A 32 10.69 12.85 14.77
CA SER A 32 11.44 11.63 15.05
C SER A 32 10.53 10.42 15.32
N ASP A 33 9.32 10.65 15.85
CA ASP A 33 8.32 9.60 16.08
C ASP A 33 7.66 9.19 14.77
N LEU A 34 7.41 10.13 13.85
CA LEU A 34 6.92 9.83 12.50
C LEU A 34 7.87 8.85 11.78
N VAL A 35 9.18 9.12 11.81
CA VAL A 35 10.21 8.22 11.24
C VAL A 35 10.23 6.87 11.97
N LYS A 36 10.18 6.88 13.30
CA LYS A 36 10.15 5.66 14.13
C LYS A 36 8.93 4.79 13.80
N TYR A 37 7.75 5.37 13.67
CA TYR A 37 6.52 4.63 13.36
C TYR A 37 6.52 4.11 11.93
N ALA A 38 7.07 4.87 10.97
CA ALA A 38 7.28 4.36 9.62
C ALA A 38 8.23 3.15 9.61
N HIS A 39 9.29 3.17 10.42
CA HIS A 39 10.16 2.01 10.61
C HIS A 39 9.42 0.82 11.23
N TRP A 40 8.63 1.06 12.28
CA TRP A 40 7.84 0.01 12.95
C TRP A 40 6.73 -0.59 12.09
N SER A 41 6.22 0.14 11.10
CA SER A 41 5.24 -0.39 10.15
C SER A 41 5.74 -1.60 9.35
N ARG A 42 7.06 -1.79 9.25
CA ARG A 42 7.65 -3.00 8.66
C ARG A 42 7.41 -4.24 9.53
N PHE A 43 7.22 -4.09 10.83
CA PHE A 43 6.93 -5.18 11.76
C PHE A 43 5.42 -5.35 11.99
N ASP A 44 4.64 -4.28 11.84
CA ASP A 44 3.17 -4.33 11.90
C ASP A 44 2.54 -3.45 10.81
N PRO A 45 2.06 -4.03 9.69
CA PRO A 45 1.45 -3.28 8.59
C PRO A 45 0.22 -2.47 8.99
N ARG A 46 -0.48 -2.86 10.06
CA ARG A 46 -1.65 -2.12 10.57
C ARG A 46 -1.23 -0.73 11.06
N LEU A 47 -0.03 -0.62 11.65
CA LEU A 47 0.55 0.67 11.98
C LEU A 47 0.81 1.52 10.74
N GLY A 48 1.22 0.91 9.63
CA GLY A 48 1.36 1.59 8.34
C GLY A 48 0.03 2.21 7.87
N GLU A 49 -1.07 1.45 7.93
CA GLU A 49 -2.41 1.95 7.57
C GLU A 49 -2.83 3.17 8.42
N ILE A 50 -2.64 3.08 9.75
CA ILE A 50 -2.99 4.17 10.67
C ILE A 50 -2.08 5.39 10.45
N LEU A 51 -0.79 5.16 10.24
CA LEU A 51 0.19 6.23 10.04
C LEU A 51 -0.05 6.98 8.73
N VAL A 52 -0.43 6.30 7.65
CA VAL A 52 -0.81 6.93 6.38
C VAL A 52 -1.99 7.88 6.58
N GLY A 53 -3.03 7.45 7.31
CA GLY A 53 -4.16 8.31 7.66
C GLY A 53 -3.79 9.48 8.58
N TYR A 54 -2.76 9.33 9.41
CA TYR A 54 -2.20 10.43 10.20
C TYR A 54 -1.48 11.45 9.32
N ILE A 55 -0.60 10.99 8.41
CA ILE A 55 0.16 11.83 7.48
C ILE A 55 -0.79 12.64 6.61
N GLU A 56 -1.81 12.00 6.04
CA GLU A 56 -2.85 12.65 5.21
C GLU A 56 -3.40 13.92 5.88
N LYS A 57 -3.62 13.87 7.20
CA LYS A 57 -4.27 14.95 7.97
C LYS A 57 -3.31 15.92 8.64
N ASN A 58 -2.05 15.53 8.85
CA ASN A 58 -1.12 16.27 9.72
C ASN A 58 0.22 16.60 9.07
N TRP A 59 0.47 16.24 7.81
CA TRP A 59 1.78 16.46 7.17
C TRP A 59 2.27 17.91 7.25
N MET A 60 1.38 18.91 7.16
CA MET A 60 1.73 20.34 7.27
C MET A 60 2.24 20.76 8.66
N LYS A 61 2.00 19.95 9.70
CA LYS A 61 2.50 20.22 11.06
C LYS A 61 3.96 19.81 11.24
N HIS A 62 4.53 19.10 10.26
CA HIS A 62 5.87 18.58 10.34
C HIS A 62 6.85 19.41 9.52
N ASN A 63 8.10 19.45 9.98
CA ASN A 63 9.18 20.08 9.23
C ASN A 63 9.88 19.03 8.34
N PRO A 64 9.81 19.13 7.00
CA PRO A 64 10.38 18.13 6.11
C PRO A 64 11.90 18.01 6.22
N ILE A 65 12.61 19.09 6.57
CA ILE A 65 14.08 19.07 6.75
C ILE A 65 14.45 18.27 8.02
N SER A 66 13.69 18.48 9.10
CA SER A 66 13.85 17.74 10.36
C SER A 66 13.56 16.25 10.16
N ILE A 67 12.44 15.92 9.49
CA ILE A 67 12.10 14.55 9.11
C ILE A 67 13.23 13.92 8.30
N ARG A 68 13.72 14.60 7.25
CA ARG A 68 14.80 14.09 6.39
C ARG A 68 16.04 13.73 7.22
N LYS A 69 16.46 14.64 8.12
CA LYS A 69 17.62 14.45 8.99
C LYS A 69 17.47 13.22 9.88
N GLU A 70 16.29 12.98 10.43
CA GLU A 70 16.03 11.79 11.25
C GLU A 70 15.87 10.52 10.39
N ASN A 71 15.22 10.62 9.23
CA ASN A 71 14.99 9.50 8.33
C ASN A 71 16.30 8.93 7.77
N LEU A 72 17.23 9.80 7.35
CA LEU A 72 18.56 9.42 6.85
C LEU A 72 19.40 8.68 7.90
N LYS A 73 19.13 8.87 9.19
CA LYS A 73 19.79 8.12 10.26
C LYS A 73 19.13 6.77 10.49
N SER A 74 17.93 6.51 10.01
CA SER A 74 17.22 5.26 10.31
C SER A 74 17.87 4.06 9.61
N GLN A 75 17.61 2.86 10.14
CA GLN A 75 18.03 1.60 9.52
C GLN A 75 17.30 1.33 8.18
N PHE A 76 16.05 1.77 8.05
CA PHE A 76 15.23 1.58 6.84
C PHE A 76 14.67 2.93 6.35
N PRO A 77 15.51 3.81 5.80
CA PRO A 77 15.09 5.16 5.42
C PRO A 77 14.04 5.17 4.30
N GLN A 78 13.91 4.09 3.55
CA GLN A 78 12.90 3.92 2.50
C GLN A 78 11.50 3.63 3.05
N ALA A 79 11.35 3.30 4.34
CA ALA A 79 10.05 2.98 4.91
C ALA A 79 9.10 4.18 4.95
N LEU A 80 9.61 5.37 5.31
CA LEU A 80 8.79 6.58 5.35
C LEU A 80 8.33 7.05 3.95
N PRO A 81 9.20 7.11 2.91
CA PRO A 81 8.76 7.40 1.55
C PRO A 81 7.64 6.49 1.04
N VAL A 82 7.65 5.20 1.38
CA VAL A 82 6.52 4.30 1.07
C VAL A 82 5.22 4.82 1.69
N MET A 83 5.23 5.28 2.93
CA MET A 83 4.02 5.86 3.57
C MET A 83 3.57 7.14 2.87
N LEU A 84 4.52 8.01 2.48
CA LEU A 84 4.22 9.26 1.77
C LEU A 84 3.55 8.99 0.42
N GLU A 85 4.02 8.00 -0.33
CA GLU A 85 3.39 7.57 -1.60
C GLU A 85 1.95 7.10 -1.40
N HIS A 86 1.66 6.41 -0.29
CA HIS A 86 0.31 5.97 0.04
C HIS A 86 -0.59 7.12 0.51
N ALA A 87 -0.05 8.10 1.24
CA ALA A 87 -0.79 9.25 1.74
C ALA A 87 -1.16 10.24 0.63
N LYS A 88 -0.28 10.46 -0.34
CA LYS A 88 -0.45 11.41 -1.45
C LYS A 88 -1.79 11.31 -2.20
N PRO A 89 -2.25 10.14 -2.68
CA PRO A 89 -3.55 10.02 -3.35
C PRO A 89 -4.74 10.22 -2.40
N GLN A 90 -4.53 10.13 -1.09
CA GLN A 90 -5.57 10.27 -0.06
C GLN A 90 -5.78 11.72 0.40
N LEU A 91 -4.97 12.69 -0.06
CA LEU A 91 -5.09 14.12 0.26
C LEU A 91 -6.37 14.79 -0.29
N THR A 92 -7.38 14.01 -0.69
CA THR A 92 -8.73 14.49 -0.96
C THR A 92 -9.43 14.79 0.37
N GLY A 93 -9.13 15.96 0.95
CA GLY A 93 -10.03 16.52 1.96
C GLY A 93 -11.43 16.73 1.37
N ASN A 94 -12.45 16.96 2.20
CA ASN A 94 -13.80 17.39 1.79
C ASN A 94 -13.85 18.78 1.10
N GLN A 95 -12.76 19.19 0.48
CA GLN A 95 -12.51 20.51 -0.07
C GLN A 95 -12.47 20.38 -1.60
N GLY A 96 -12.98 21.38 -2.32
CA GLY A 96 -13.20 21.29 -3.77
C GLY A 96 -11.94 20.93 -4.59
N ILE A 97 -12.16 20.45 -5.82
CA ILE A 97 -11.15 19.90 -6.74
C ILE A 97 -9.89 20.77 -6.86
N LYS A 98 -10.03 22.10 -6.90
CA LYS A 98 -8.91 23.03 -7.05
C LYS A 98 -7.95 22.99 -5.86
N LYS A 99 -8.47 23.01 -4.63
CA LYS A 99 -7.66 22.98 -3.41
C LYS A 99 -6.92 21.65 -3.26
N HIS A 100 -7.56 20.56 -3.69
CA HIS A 100 -6.94 19.25 -3.71
C HIS A 100 -5.68 19.19 -4.61
N LEU A 101 -5.70 19.83 -5.79
CA LEU A 101 -4.54 19.87 -6.68
C LEU A 101 -3.38 20.71 -6.09
N GLU A 102 -3.70 21.81 -5.42
CA GLU A 102 -2.73 22.64 -4.71
C GLU A 102 -2.07 21.85 -3.58
N ASP A 103 -2.86 21.20 -2.72
CA ASP A 103 -2.36 20.38 -1.61
C ASP A 103 -1.46 19.25 -2.10
N GLN A 104 -1.84 18.56 -3.19
CA GLN A 104 -0.99 17.53 -3.79
C GLN A 104 0.35 18.08 -4.30
N ASN A 105 0.38 19.29 -4.86
CA ASN A 105 1.61 19.88 -5.37
C ASN A 105 2.54 20.31 -4.23
N ILE A 106 2.00 20.92 -3.17
CA ILE A 106 2.79 21.25 -1.97
C ILE A 106 3.30 19.97 -1.31
N PHE A 107 2.46 18.93 -1.21
CA PHE A 107 2.86 17.64 -0.67
C PHE A 107 3.99 16.98 -1.49
N LYS A 108 3.99 17.11 -2.83
CA LYS A 108 5.10 16.63 -3.67
C LYS A 108 6.42 17.29 -3.29
N HIS A 109 6.44 18.60 -3.03
CA HIS A 109 7.65 19.28 -2.59
C HIS A 109 8.07 18.85 -1.19
N PHE A 110 7.11 18.73 -0.26
CA PHE A 110 7.35 18.18 1.08
C PHE A 110 7.99 16.78 1.01
N GLN A 111 7.44 15.90 0.19
CA GLN A 111 7.94 14.55 -0.05
C GLN A 111 9.33 14.57 -0.70
N ALA A 112 9.55 15.40 -1.72
CA ALA A 112 10.82 15.49 -2.43
C ALA A 112 11.98 15.90 -1.49
N ILE A 113 11.75 16.82 -0.55
CA ILE A 113 12.74 17.19 0.47
C ILE A 113 13.12 15.97 1.32
N ILE A 114 12.14 15.20 1.78
CA ILE A 114 12.37 14.01 2.63
C ILE A 114 13.11 12.91 1.86
N GLU A 115 12.84 12.78 0.56
CA GLU A 115 13.40 11.74 -0.32
C GLU A 115 14.80 12.07 -0.86
N GLU A 116 15.23 13.32 -0.78
CA GLU A 116 16.49 13.77 -1.37
C GLU A 116 17.69 12.96 -0.84
N GLY A 117 18.41 12.32 -1.76
CA GLY A 117 19.59 11.50 -1.46
C GLY A 117 19.29 10.07 -1.03
N LEU A 118 18.02 9.66 -0.99
CA LEU A 118 17.65 8.26 -0.75
C LEU A 118 17.77 7.44 -2.03
N LEU A 119 18.41 6.28 -1.91
CA LEU A 119 18.41 5.25 -2.94
C LEU A 119 17.35 4.18 -2.56
N PRO A 120 16.71 3.53 -3.56
CA PRO A 120 15.88 2.35 -3.30
C PRO A 120 16.65 1.29 -2.51
N ALA A 121 15.95 0.56 -1.65
CA ALA A 121 16.56 -0.55 -0.94
C ALA A 121 16.89 -1.70 -1.91
N PRO A 122 17.82 -2.62 -1.54
CA PRO A 122 17.89 -3.91 -2.21
C PRO A 122 16.53 -4.59 -2.22
N TYR A 123 16.19 -5.28 -3.32
CA TYR A 123 14.86 -5.85 -3.51
C TYR A 123 14.50 -6.83 -2.39
N GLN A 124 13.56 -6.44 -1.53
CA GLN A 124 13.24 -7.17 -0.30
C GLN A 124 11.75 -7.05 0.11
N SER A 125 11.32 -7.85 1.07
CA SER A 125 9.97 -7.71 1.64
C SER A 125 9.88 -6.40 2.43
N PHE A 126 8.78 -5.66 2.25
CA PHE A 126 8.51 -4.52 3.13
C PHE A 126 8.24 -5.04 4.56
N SER A 127 7.27 -5.95 4.66
CA SER A 127 6.84 -6.55 5.92
C SER A 127 7.82 -7.64 6.37
N ILE A 128 8.28 -7.57 7.61
CA ILE A 128 9.24 -8.47 8.22
C ILE A 128 8.49 -9.46 9.12
N GLY A 129 8.75 -10.75 8.94
CA GLY A 129 8.22 -11.80 9.83
C GLY A 129 6.76 -12.20 9.59
N ILE A 130 6.07 -11.62 8.60
CA ILE A 130 4.67 -11.97 8.30
C ILE A 130 4.54 -13.22 7.44
N TYR A 131 5.44 -13.37 6.46
CA TYR A 131 5.39 -14.47 5.51
C TYR A 131 6.58 -15.39 5.71
N ASN A 132 6.33 -16.69 5.60
CA ASN A 132 7.40 -17.68 5.60
C ASN A 132 8.35 -17.43 4.42
N PRO A 133 9.68 -17.37 4.66
CA PRO A 133 10.67 -17.26 3.59
C PRO A 133 10.46 -18.32 2.51
N GLY A 134 10.45 -17.90 1.25
CA GLY A 134 10.23 -18.80 0.11
C GLY A 134 8.80 -19.37 -0.04
N GLY A 135 7.87 -19.01 0.84
CA GLY A 135 6.47 -19.46 0.78
C GLY A 135 5.71 -18.96 -0.45
N LYS A 136 4.64 -19.67 -0.83
CA LYS A 136 3.83 -19.37 -2.03
C LYS A 136 3.35 -17.91 -2.07
N LEU A 137 2.85 -17.39 -0.94
CA LEU A 137 2.36 -16.01 -0.84
C LEU A 137 3.47 -14.98 -1.07
N LEU A 138 4.66 -15.20 -0.50
CA LEU A 138 5.79 -14.30 -0.68
C LEU A 138 6.25 -14.27 -2.14
N ARG A 139 6.31 -15.44 -2.79
CA ARG A 139 6.64 -15.53 -4.24
C ARG A 139 5.61 -14.78 -5.08
N GLN A 140 4.32 -14.95 -4.78
CA GLN A 140 3.25 -14.25 -5.49
C GLN A 140 3.39 -12.72 -5.36
N LYS A 141 3.72 -12.23 -4.17
CA LYS A 141 3.95 -10.80 -3.92
C LYS A 141 5.17 -10.27 -4.66
N ALA A 142 6.25 -11.06 -4.70
CA ALA A 142 7.47 -10.74 -5.44
C ALA A 142 7.27 -10.60 -6.96
N LEU A 143 6.27 -11.27 -7.55
CA LEU A 143 6.00 -11.20 -8.99
C LEU A 143 5.32 -9.90 -9.40
N ASN A 144 4.38 -9.38 -8.59
CA ASN A 144 3.56 -8.23 -8.95
C ASN A 144 3.47 -7.21 -7.81
N PRO A 145 4.61 -6.64 -7.37
CA PRO A 145 4.61 -5.69 -6.28
C PRO A 145 3.87 -4.41 -6.66
N HIS A 146 3.19 -3.82 -5.68
CA HIS A 146 2.49 -2.56 -5.89
C HIS A 146 3.51 -1.44 -6.20
N PRO A 147 3.20 -0.51 -7.14
CA PRO A 147 4.17 0.48 -7.62
C PRO A 147 4.83 1.31 -6.51
N PHE A 148 4.09 1.65 -5.45
CA PHE A 148 4.61 2.40 -4.30
C PHE A 148 5.72 1.67 -3.57
N PHE A 149 5.58 0.36 -3.36
CA PHE A 149 6.64 -0.46 -2.75
C PHE A 149 7.79 -0.67 -3.72
N LYS A 150 7.47 -0.98 -4.99
CA LYS A 150 8.46 -1.26 -6.03
C LYS A 150 9.44 -0.10 -6.24
N LYS A 151 8.94 1.15 -6.26
CA LYS A 151 9.77 2.37 -6.36
C LYS A 151 10.88 2.41 -5.32
N TRP A 152 10.61 1.89 -4.13
CA TRP A 152 11.51 1.94 -2.97
C TRP A 152 12.28 0.64 -2.71
N GLY A 153 12.25 -0.31 -3.65
CA GLY A 153 12.97 -1.57 -3.54
C GLY A 153 12.23 -2.64 -2.72
N PHE A 154 10.92 -2.50 -2.55
CA PHE A 154 10.12 -3.46 -1.80
C PHE A 154 9.16 -4.24 -2.69
N TYR A 155 8.82 -5.47 -2.27
CA TYR A 155 7.92 -6.34 -3.02
C TYR A 155 6.57 -6.68 -2.38
N GLU A 156 5.95 -5.72 -1.72
CA GLU A 156 4.62 -5.89 -1.12
C GLU A 156 3.51 -5.58 -2.15
N THR A 157 2.40 -6.31 -2.08
CA THR A 157 1.24 -6.11 -2.98
C THR A 157 0.15 -5.26 -2.38
N ASP A 158 0.04 -5.27 -1.05
CA ASP A 158 -1.13 -4.78 -0.34
C ASP A 158 -0.85 -3.35 0.10
N PRO A 159 -1.45 -2.35 -0.54
CA PRO A 159 -1.25 -0.96 -0.20
C PRO A 159 -1.86 -0.62 1.18
N PHE A 160 -1.23 0.32 1.87
CA PHE A 160 -1.74 0.90 3.10
C PHE A 160 -2.96 1.78 2.83
N TYR A 161 -4.14 1.21 2.99
CA TYR A 161 -5.40 1.94 2.93
C TYR A 161 -6.17 1.78 4.23
N ASN A 162 -6.71 2.89 4.72
CA ASN A 162 -7.57 2.88 5.88
C ASN A 162 -8.94 2.28 5.50
N LYS A 163 -9.12 0.97 5.74
CA LYS A 163 -10.35 0.25 5.43
C LYS A 163 -11.54 0.71 6.29
N ASP A 164 -11.27 1.29 7.46
CA ASP A 164 -12.30 1.81 8.37
C ASP A 164 -12.85 3.18 7.93
N GLY A 165 -12.14 3.89 7.04
CA GLY A 165 -12.54 5.18 6.49
C GLY A 165 -13.68 5.15 5.46
N GLY A 166 -14.19 3.97 5.11
CA GLY A 166 -15.51 3.83 4.49
C GLY A 166 -15.73 4.62 3.20
N LYS A 167 -14.82 4.54 2.22
CA LYS A 167 -15.17 4.73 0.81
C LYS A 167 -14.42 3.70 -0.01
N ASN A 168 -15.18 2.87 -0.73
CA ASN A 168 -14.75 1.88 -1.72
C ASN A 168 -13.31 2.11 -2.17
N ILE A 169 -12.38 1.34 -1.61
CA ILE A 169 -11.09 1.12 -2.24
C ILE A 169 -11.42 0.31 -3.49
N GLY A 170 -11.78 1.03 -4.56
CA GLY A 170 -12.15 0.43 -5.81
C GLY A 170 -11.00 -0.41 -6.33
N THR A 171 -11.34 -1.49 -7.02
CA THR A 171 -10.51 -2.19 -8.00
C THR A 171 -9.24 -1.45 -8.41
N HIS A 172 -8.06 -1.92 -7.96
CA HIS A 172 -6.77 -1.25 -8.19
C HIS A 172 -6.31 -1.29 -9.65
N ILE A 173 -6.95 -2.14 -10.45
CA ILE A 173 -6.70 -2.27 -11.87
C ILE A 173 -7.86 -1.69 -12.68
N ASN A 174 -7.53 -0.81 -13.63
CA ASN A 174 -8.52 -0.13 -14.46
C ASN A 174 -9.31 -1.15 -15.33
N PRO A 175 -10.50 -0.79 -15.84
CA PRO A 175 -11.35 -1.70 -16.60
C PRO A 175 -10.70 -2.30 -17.86
N ALA A 176 -9.81 -1.55 -18.53
CA ALA A 176 -9.12 -2.03 -19.72
C ALA A 176 -8.12 -3.15 -19.38
N THR A 177 -7.32 -2.96 -18.33
CA THR A 177 -6.39 -3.97 -17.81
C THR A 177 -7.12 -5.23 -17.40
N ARG A 178 -8.25 -5.10 -16.67
CA ARG A 178 -9.11 -6.23 -16.30
C ARG A 178 -9.60 -7.03 -17.49
N LYS A 179 -10.09 -6.34 -18.51
CA LYS A 179 -10.56 -6.96 -19.76
C LYS A 179 -9.43 -7.70 -20.48
N ASN A 180 -8.21 -7.18 -20.47
CA ASN A 180 -7.04 -7.82 -21.06
C ASN A 180 -6.61 -9.06 -20.28
N ILE A 181 -6.57 -9.01 -18.95
CA ILE A 181 -6.31 -10.18 -18.08
C ILE A 181 -7.34 -11.27 -18.35
N LEU A 182 -8.63 -10.92 -18.39
CA LEU A 182 -9.70 -11.88 -18.67
C LEU A 182 -9.54 -12.51 -20.06
N ARG A 183 -9.19 -11.72 -21.09
CA ARG A 183 -8.93 -12.23 -22.44
C ARG A 183 -7.77 -13.22 -22.47
N ALA A 184 -6.67 -12.90 -21.78
CA ALA A 184 -5.51 -13.78 -21.67
C ALA A 184 -5.87 -15.08 -20.95
N LEU A 185 -6.56 -14.99 -19.81
CA LEU A 185 -7.00 -16.16 -19.04
C LEU A 185 -7.91 -17.10 -19.87
N LEU A 186 -8.78 -16.53 -20.71
CA LEU A 186 -9.65 -17.29 -21.60
C LEU A 186 -8.95 -17.79 -22.88
N ALA A 187 -7.74 -17.32 -23.18
CA ALA A 187 -6.93 -17.92 -24.25
C ALA A 187 -6.42 -19.30 -23.82
N ASP A 188 -6.06 -19.43 -22.54
CA ASP A 188 -5.48 -20.66 -21.99
C ASP A 188 -6.54 -21.63 -21.47
N LYS A 189 -7.68 -21.13 -20.96
CA LYS A 189 -8.73 -21.94 -20.33
C LYS A 189 -10.07 -21.79 -21.05
N LYS A 190 -10.71 -22.93 -21.38
CA LYS A 190 -12.11 -22.95 -21.89
C LYS A 190 -13.15 -22.63 -20.82
N THR A 191 -12.86 -22.99 -19.58
CA THR A 191 -13.72 -22.82 -18.42
C THR A 191 -12.91 -22.24 -17.27
N ILE A 192 -13.46 -21.22 -16.61
CA ILE A 192 -12.81 -20.54 -15.48
C ILE A 192 -13.80 -20.33 -14.33
N THR A 193 -13.30 -20.27 -13.11
CA THR A 193 -14.05 -19.89 -11.91
C THR A 193 -13.81 -18.42 -11.56
N VAL A 194 -14.58 -17.91 -10.60
CA VAL A 194 -14.31 -16.59 -10.00
C VAL A 194 -12.91 -16.55 -9.37
N ASN A 195 -12.46 -17.65 -8.76
CA ASN A 195 -11.13 -17.73 -8.15
C ASN A 195 -10.01 -17.69 -9.20
N ASP A 196 -10.15 -18.38 -10.33
CA ASP A 196 -9.16 -18.31 -11.43
C ASP A 196 -8.96 -16.86 -11.90
N TYR A 197 -10.06 -16.10 -12.01
CA TYR A 197 -10.00 -14.70 -12.42
C TYR A 197 -9.44 -13.79 -11.32
N LEU A 198 -9.78 -14.03 -10.05
CA LEU A 198 -9.18 -13.33 -8.91
C LEU A 198 -7.68 -13.57 -8.85
N GLU A 199 -7.23 -14.82 -9.02
CA GLU A 199 -5.80 -15.18 -9.07
C GLU A 199 -5.08 -14.50 -10.24
N ALA A 200 -5.70 -14.50 -11.43
CA ALA A 200 -5.17 -13.81 -12.61
C ALA A 200 -5.10 -12.29 -12.42
N CYS A 201 -6.03 -11.72 -11.65
CA CYS A 201 -5.98 -10.32 -11.22
C CYS A 201 -5.08 -10.09 -10.00
N HIS A 202 -4.38 -11.12 -9.50
CA HIS A 202 -3.60 -11.08 -8.27
C HIS A 202 -4.37 -10.52 -7.08
N PHE A 203 -5.67 -10.81 -7.00
CA PHE A 203 -6.60 -10.31 -5.98
C PHE A 203 -6.68 -8.78 -5.89
N ALA A 204 -6.23 -8.05 -6.93
CA ALA A 204 -6.35 -6.60 -7.03
C ALA A 204 -7.79 -6.11 -7.29
N VAL A 205 -8.74 -7.04 -7.36
CA VAL A 205 -10.18 -6.81 -7.55
C VAL A 205 -10.93 -7.59 -6.48
N ASP A 206 -12.00 -7.00 -5.95
CA ASP A 206 -12.86 -7.73 -5.03
C ASP A 206 -13.71 -8.78 -5.78
N ARG A 207 -14.28 -9.71 -5.01
CA ARG A 207 -15.10 -10.80 -5.58
C ARG A 207 -16.35 -10.28 -6.31
N ARG A 208 -16.99 -9.21 -5.83
CA ARG A 208 -18.20 -8.65 -6.46
C ARG A 208 -17.85 -8.05 -7.82
N GLN A 209 -16.74 -7.33 -7.92
CA GLN A 209 -16.25 -6.82 -9.19
C GLN A 209 -15.83 -7.94 -10.13
N ALA A 210 -15.15 -8.98 -9.61
CA ALA A 210 -14.81 -10.17 -10.40
C ALA A 210 -16.06 -10.83 -11.00
N GLU A 211 -17.11 -11.02 -10.19
CA GLU A 211 -18.40 -11.56 -10.66
C GLU A 211 -19.07 -10.64 -11.68
N ARG A 212 -19.03 -9.32 -11.48
CA ARG A 212 -19.57 -8.34 -12.44
C ARG A 212 -18.84 -8.38 -13.78
N ASP A 213 -17.52 -8.40 -13.77
CA ASP A 213 -16.71 -8.46 -14.99
C ASP A 213 -16.99 -9.76 -15.75
N LEU A 214 -17.07 -10.91 -15.05
CA LEU A 214 -17.36 -12.20 -15.67
C LEU A 214 -18.79 -12.28 -16.24
N ASN A 215 -19.78 -11.73 -15.54
CA ASN A 215 -21.18 -11.71 -16.02
C ASN A 215 -21.40 -10.75 -17.19
N THR A 216 -20.63 -9.66 -17.29
CA THR A 216 -20.77 -8.66 -18.37
C THR A 216 -19.96 -9.01 -19.60
N PHE A 217 -19.07 -10.00 -19.53
CA PHE A 217 -18.26 -10.41 -20.67
C PHE A 217 -19.07 -11.28 -21.64
N TYR A 218 -19.49 -10.69 -22.76
CA TYR A 218 -20.42 -11.28 -23.74
C TYR A 218 -20.10 -12.69 -24.27
N LYS A 219 -18.85 -13.15 -24.14
CA LYS A 219 -18.40 -14.48 -24.59
C LYS A 219 -18.50 -15.56 -23.51
N LEU A 220 -19.02 -15.26 -22.33
CA LEU A 220 -19.11 -16.22 -21.24
C LEU A 220 -20.56 -16.53 -20.87
N LYS A 221 -20.84 -17.83 -20.71
CA LYS A 221 -22.06 -18.34 -20.12
C LYS A 221 -21.76 -18.81 -18.70
N LYS A 222 -22.64 -18.45 -17.77
CA LYS A 222 -22.54 -18.82 -16.35
C LYS A 222 -23.18 -20.18 -16.13
N PHE A 223 -22.49 -21.07 -15.42
CA PHE A 223 -22.99 -22.39 -15.02
C PHE A 223 -22.97 -22.53 -13.50
N GLY A 224 -24.12 -22.88 -12.92
CA GLY A 224 -24.31 -23.04 -11.49
C GLY A 224 -24.61 -21.72 -10.74
N ASN A 225 -25.23 -21.87 -9.56
CA ASN A 225 -25.65 -20.75 -8.72
C ASN A 225 -24.84 -20.61 -7.42
N THR A 226 -24.00 -21.59 -7.10
CA THR A 226 -23.22 -21.63 -5.87
C THR A 226 -21.93 -20.79 -5.97
N ARG A 227 -21.13 -20.80 -4.90
CA ARG A 227 -19.79 -20.17 -4.85
C ARG A 227 -18.78 -20.82 -5.80
N SER A 228 -19.06 -22.05 -6.24
CA SER A 228 -18.24 -22.85 -7.14
C SER A 228 -18.68 -22.74 -8.60
N ARG A 229 -19.48 -21.73 -8.94
CA ARG A 229 -19.94 -21.49 -10.31
C ARG A 229 -18.76 -21.34 -11.28
N THR A 230 -18.98 -21.80 -12.50
CA THR A 230 -18.01 -21.72 -13.59
C THR A 230 -18.54 -20.82 -14.70
N TYR A 231 -17.62 -20.30 -15.50
CA TYR A 231 -17.88 -19.50 -16.67
C TYR A 231 -17.15 -20.15 -17.86
N SER A 232 -17.89 -20.51 -18.90
CA SER A 232 -17.31 -21.09 -20.12
C SER A 232 -17.72 -20.30 -21.36
N ARG A 233 -16.92 -20.41 -22.42
CA ARG A 233 -17.29 -19.92 -23.75
C ARG A 233 -18.44 -20.75 -24.35
#